data_AF-A0A3S3HXA9-F1
#
_entry.id   AF-A0A3S3HXA9-F1
#
_cell.length_a   1.000
_cell.length_b   1.000
_cell.length_c   1.000
_cell.angle_alpha   90.00
_cell.angle_beta   90.00
_cell.angle_gamma   90.00
#
_symmetry.space_group_name_H-M   'P 1'
#
loop_
_entity.id
_entity.type
_entity.pdbx_description
1 polymer ?
#
loop_
_entity_poly.entity_id
_entity_poly.type
_entity_poly.pdbx_seq_one_letter_code
_entity_poly.pdbx_strand_id
1 'polypeptide(L)'
;MSRIDRDLQGYISNTYGLNNSSLLESLTAIKQPWLDIHDTAASIMGFAKLQGIGHLIASVPTFDIATASILRSDFGDWRDPITWPSDLGTNVGTRAVLYLDRGFNPALTEFPVEAFDEGLEASGLQDDRPLLVAAYGDPVPLSDDPDQESSFARNNLVHDWLQRFETQIRKFIDDAMTAIYGGDWPRHKLPNGLYDKWLDKQRKDTSGHAWPLIHYADFTDYELVICREDNWRAVFRGHFARPELVRESLQRLYPTRLATMHARMLMPEDELFVFAEITRLVKRFKV
;
A
#
# COMPACT_ATOMS: atom_id res chain seq x y z
N MET A 1 -8.56 38.66 4.22
CA MET A 1 -8.69 37.77 3.06
C MET A 1 -8.02 38.46 1.86
N SER A 2 -6.86 37.95 1.45
CA SER A 2 -6.01 38.57 0.41
C SER A 2 -6.66 38.44 -0.98
N ARG A 3 -6.09 39.08 -2.01
CA ARG A 3 -6.55 38.92 -3.41
C ARG A 3 -6.37 37.47 -3.91
N ILE A 4 -5.32 36.79 -3.46
CA ILE A 4 -4.99 35.40 -3.79
C ILE A 4 -6.09 34.43 -3.29
N ASP A 5 -6.65 34.71 -2.13
CA ASP A 5 -7.75 33.94 -1.52
C ASP A 5 -9.03 34.01 -2.38
N ARG A 6 -9.36 35.19 -2.93
CA ARG A 6 -10.51 35.37 -3.82
C ARG A 6 -10.34 34.71 -5.19
N ASP A 7 -9.13 34.77 -5.76
CA ASP A 7 -8.86 34.19 -7.08
C ASP A 7 -8.90 32.64 -7.00
N LEU A 8 -8.39 32.05 -5.91
CA LEU A 8 -8.51 30.63 -5.62
C LEU A 8 -9.97 30.20 -5.45
N GLN A 9 -10.74 30.91 -4.61
CA GLN A 9 -12.15 30.62 -4.37
C GLN A 9 -12.96 30.63 -5.68
N GLY A 10 -12.70 31.64 -6.53
CA GLY A 10 -13.33 31.73 -7.84
C GLY A 10 -12.96 30.57 -8.76
N TYR A 11 -11.68 30.17 -8.79
CA TYR A 11 -11.23 29.02 -9.57
C TYR A 11 -11.91 27.72 -9.11
N ILE A 12 -11.88 27.41 -7.82
CA ILE A 12 -12.44 26.16 -7.29
C ILE A 12 -13.95 26.07 -7.54
N SER A 13 -14.68 27.16 -7.30
CA SER A 13 -16.12 27.20 -7.55
C SER A 13 -16.45 27.03 -9.03
N ASN A 14 -15.71 27.68 -9.94
CA ASN A 14 -15.97 27.60 -11.37
C ASN A 14 -15.57 26.24 -11.97
N THR A 15 -14.51 25.62 -11.46
CA THR A 15 -13.97 24.37 -12.02
C THR A 15 -14.65 23.14 -11.43
N TYR A 16 -14.90 23.10 -10.12
CA TYR A 16 -15.40 21.91 -9.45
C TYR A 16 -16.83 22.06 -8.89
N GLY A 17 -17.39 23.27 -8.90
CA GLY A 17 -18.73 23.55 -8.33
C GLY A 17 -18.75 23.75 -6.81
N LEU A 18 -17.60 23.57 -6.12
CA LEU A 18 -17.51 23.70 -4.67
C LEU A 18 -17.59 25.18 -4.24
N ASN A 19 -18.59 25.51 -3.43
CA ASN A 19 -18.77 26.87 -2.94
C ASN A 19 -17.77 27.22 -1.81
N ASN A 20 -17.60 28.53 -1.57
CA ASN A 20 -16.61 29.03 -0.62
C ASN A 20 -16.86 28.60 0.83
N SER A 21 -18.13 28.58 1.28
CA SER A 21 -18.45 28.15 2.66
C SER A 21 -18.04 26.71 2.91
N SER A 22 -18.36 25.81 1.98
CA SER A 22 -17.99 24.39 2.08
C SER A 22 -16.48 24.18 1.98
N LEU A 23 -15.79 24.93 1.10
CA LEU A 23 -14.34 24.89 1.02
C LEU A 23 -13.67 25.33 2.34
N LEU A 24 -14.14 26.42 2.94
CA LEU A 24 -13.60 26.89 4.23
C LEU A 24 -13.88 25.89 5.35
N GLU A 25 -15.07 25.30 5.38
CA GLU A 25 -15.43 24.27 6.36
C GLU A 25 -14.46 23.08 6.28
N SER A 26 -14.26 22.52 5.09
CA SER A 26 -13.29 21.42 4.88
C SER A 26 -11.87 21.80 5.27
N LEU A 27 -11.39 23.00 4.90
CA LEU A 27 -10.04 23.45 5.27
C LEU A 27 -9.86 23.63 6.78
N THR A 28 -10.93 23.99 7.50
CA THR A 28 -10.90 24.12 8.98
C THR A 28 -11.07 22.79 9.70
N ALA A 29 -11.53 21.74 9.03
CA ALA A 29 -11.69 20.41 9.61
C ALA A 29 -10.34 19.69 9.82
N ILE A 30 -9.32 20.06 9.04
CA ILE A 30 -7.97 19.49 9.12
C ILE A 30 -7.25 20.02 10.36
N LYS A 31 -6.83 19.12 11.24
CA LYS A 31 -6.18 19.40 12.52
C LYS A 31 -4.67 19.26 12.43
N GLN A 32 -4.15 18.44 11.51
CA GLN A 32 -2.71 18.25 11.36
C GLN A 32 -2.03 19.42 10.64
N PRO A 33 -0.74 19.68 10.87
CA PRO A 33 0.03 20.62 10.07
C PRO A 33 0.08 20.17 8.61
N TRP A 34 -0.43 21.01 7.71
CA TRP A 34 -0.59 20.66 6.30
C TRP A 34 -0.04 21.72 5.34
N LEU A 35 0.29 22.91 5.85
CA LEU A 35 0.90 23.99 5.09
C LEU A 35 2.42 23.83 5.05
N ASP A 36 2.98 23.74 3.85
CA ASP A 36 4.41 23.96 3.67
C ASP A 36 4.69 25.46 3.74
N ILE A 37 5.58 25.87 4.66
CA ILE A 37 6.01 27.26 4.78
C ILE A 37 6.87 27.73 3.60
N HIS A 38 7.45 26.79 2.85
CA HIS A 38 8.27 27.05 1.68
C HIS A 38 7.46 27.10 0.39
N ASP A 39 6.31 26.42 0.34
CA ASP A 39 5.37 26.47 -0.77
C ASP A 39 3.89 26.48 -0.32
N THR A 40 3.55 27.53 0.44
CA THR A 40 2.22 27.69 1.03
C THR A 40 1.12 27.75 -0.03
N ALA A 41 1.42 28.31 -1.21
CA ALA A 41 0.45 28.42 -2.29
C ALA A 41 0.12 27.04 -2.88
N ALA A 42 1.13 26.17 -3.09
CA ALA A 42 0.91 24.82 -3.57
C ALA A 42 0.10 23.98 -2.56
N SER A 43 0.40 24.04 -1.26
CA SER A 43 -0.35 23.30 -0.25
C SER A 43 -1.83 23.71 -0.22
N ILE A 44 -2.12 25.02 -0.22
CA ILE A 44 -3.49 25.54 -0.24
C ILE A 44 -4.23 25.12 -1.51
N MET A 45 -3.58 25.26 -2.68
CA MET A 45 -4.17 24.86 -3.95
C MET A 45 -4.42 23.35 -4.00
N GLY A 46 -3.49 22.54 -3.51
CA GLY A 46 -3.58 21.08 -3.43
C GLY A 46 -4.79 20.64 -2.63
N PHE A 47 -4.95 21.14 -1.40
CA PHE A 47 -6.12 20.84 -0.59
C PHE A 47 -7.41 21.32 -1.23
N ALA A 48 -7.44 22.56 -1.72
CA ALA A 48 -8.66 23.11 -2.32
C ALA A 48 -9.12 22.30 -3.54
N LYS A 49 -8.18 21.83 -4.36
CA LYS A 49 -8.45 20.90 -5.47
C LYS A 49 -8.90 19.53 -4.98
N LEU A 50 -8.29 18.96 -3.94
CA LEU A 50 -8.73 17.70 -3.34
C LEU A 50 -10.19 17.77 -2.87
N GLN A 51 -10.56 18.85 -2.18
CA GLN A 51 -11.95 19.11 -1.78
C GLN A 51 -12.87 19.30 -3.00
N GLY A 52 -12.41 20.04 -4.01
CA GLY A 52 -13.13 20.23 -5.26
C GLY A 52 -13.41 18.91 -5.99
N ILE A 53 -12.42 18.02 -6.07
CA ILE A 53 -12.55 16.70 -6.68
C ILE A 53 -13.60 15.86 -5.95
N GLY A 54 -13.55 15.80 -4.62
CA GLY A 54 -14.55 15.09 -3.80
C GLY A 54 -15.96 15.62 -4.06
N HIS A 55 -16.12 16.94 -4.06
CA HIS A 55 -17.41 17.58 -4.35
C HIS A 55 -17.90 17.31 -5.78
N LEU A 56 -17.03 17.40 -6.79
CA LEU A 56 -17.36 17.13 -8.18
C LEU A 56 -17.88 15.69 -8.34
N ILE A 57 -17.14 14.71 -7.83
CA ILE A 57 -17.53 13.29 -7.92
C ILE A 57 -18.88 13.03 -7.24
N ALA A 58 -19.15 13.67 -6.11
CA ALA A 58 -20.40 13.50 -5.37
C ALA A 58 -21.61 14.19 -6.02
N SER A 59 -21.39 15.23 -6.84
CA SER A 59 -22.45 16.16 -7.24
C SER A 59 -22.84 16.08 -8.72
N VAL A 60 -22.03 15.46 -9.58
CA VAL A 60 -22.30 15.38 -11.03
C VAL A 60 -22.09 13.96 -11.59
N PRO A 61 -22.67 13.63 -12.77
CA PRO A 61 -22.41 12.35 -13.44
C PRO A 61 -20.91 12.15 -13.73
N THR A 62 -20.29 11.11 -13.17
CA THR A 62 -18.82 10.98 -13.13
C THR A 62 -18.15 10.61 -14.45
N PHE A 63 -18.92 10.14 -15.44
CA PHE A 63 -18.40 9.66 -16.74
C PHE A 63 -18.77 10.55 -17.93
N ASP A 64 -19.25 11.78 -17.71
CA ASP A 64 -19.44 12.73 -18.80
C ASP A 64 -18.11 13.41 -19.23
N ILE A 65 -18.11 13.99 -20.44
CA ILE A 65 -16.90 14.57 -21.05
C ILE A 65 -16.33 15.73 -20.22
N ALA A 66 -17.17 16.57 -19.62
CA ALA A 66 -16.73 17.74 -18.86
C ALA A 66 -16.07 17.29 -17.55
N THR A 67 -16.72 16.39 -16.80
CA THR A 67 -16.18 15.83 -15.55
C THR A 67 -14.86 15.10 -15.80
N ALA A 68 -14.81 14.23 -16.82
CA ALA A 68 -13.58 13.55 -17.20
C ALA A 68 -12.46 14.50 -17.63
N SER A 69 -12.79 15.65 -18.24
CA SER A 69 -11.80 16.67 -18.60
C SER A 69 -11.24 17.42 -17.38
N ILE A 70 -12.07 17.68 -16.37
CA ILE A 70 -11.63 18.31 -15.12
C ILE A 70 -10.72 17.34 -14.36
N LEU A 71 -11.15 16.10 -14.16
CA LEU A 71 -10.33 15.07 -13.48
C LEU A 71 -9.00 14.83 -14.19
N ARG A 72 -8.97 14.84 -15.52
CA ARG A 72 -7.72 14.70 -16.30
C ARG A 72 -6.69 15.79 -16.00
N SER A 73 -7.12 16.99 -15.66
CA SER A 73 -6.20 18.09 -15.33
C SER A 73 -5.41 17.88 -14.04
N ASP A 74 -5.88 16.95 -13.19
CA ASP A 74 -5.33 16.67 -11.87
C ASP A 74 -4.82 15.22 -11.72
N PHE A 75 -5.52 14.24 -12.30
CA PHE A 75 -5.14 12.82 -12.28
C PHE A 75 -4.27 12.39 -13.46
N GLY A 76 -4.10 13.28 -14.44
CA GLY A 76 -3.37 13.02 -15.68
C GLY A 76 -4.24 12.40 -16.79
N ASP A 77 -3.65 12.27 -17.98
CA ASP A 77 -4.29 11.71 -19.17
C ASP A 77 -3.96 10.22 -19.38
N TRP A 78 -5.01 9.39 -19.30
CA TRP A 78 -4.94 7.93 -19.37
C TRP A 78 -5.75 7.36 -20.56
N ARG A 79 -6.11 8.19 -21.55
CA ARG A 79 -6.98 7.78 -22.67
C ARG A 79 -6.33 6.78 -23.63
N ASP A 80 -5.03 6.93 -23.88
CA ASP A 80 -4.33 6.10 -24.86
C ASP A 80 -3.85 4.78 -24.25
N PRO A 81 -3.80 3.68 -25.03
CA PRO A 81 -3.28 2.39 -24.57
C PRO A 81 -1.87 2.49 -24.00
N ILE A 82 -1.63 1.77 -22.90
CA ILE A 82 -0.40 1.88 -22.12
C ILE A 82 0.42 0.60 -22.28
N THR A 83 1.69 0.77 -22.63
CA THR A 83 2.68 -0.29 -22.43
C THR A 83 3.13 -0.24 -20.98
N TRP A 84 2.71 -1.22 -20.18
CA TRP A 84 3.01 -1.26 -18.75
C TRP A 84 4.46 -1.67 -18.48
N PRO A 85 5.21 -0.91 -17.67
CA PRO A 85 6.50 -1.37 -17.14
C PRO A 85 6.34 -2.69 -16.38
N SER A 86 7.29 -3.62 -16.58
CA SER A 86 7.19 -4.99 -16.02
C SER A 86 7.44 -5.06 -14.52
N ASP A 87 8.02 -4.02 -13.92
CA ASP A 87 8.35 -3.90 -12.48
C ASP A 87 7.32 -3.07 -11.70
N LEU A 88 6.23 -2.63 -12.33
CA LEU A 88 5.25 -1.69 -11.76
C LEU A 88 4.60 -2.17 -10.45
N GLY A 89 4.40 -3.48 -10.32
CA GLY A 89 3.87 -4.09 -9.09
C GLY A 89 4.88 -4.07 -7.93
N THR A 90 6.18 -4.07 -8.21
CA THR A 90 7.25 -4.23 -7.22
C THR A 90 8.07 -2.97 -6.97
N ASN A 91 7.99 -1.97 -7.84
CA ASN A 91 8.77 -0.75 -7.76
C ASN A 91 7.86 0.50 -7.63
N VAL A 92 7.95 1.16 -6.47
CA VAL A 92 7.19 2.38 -6.16
C VAL A 92 7.65 3.57 -7.00
N GLY A 93 8.95 3.71 -7.26
CA GLY A 93 9.49 4.81 -8.05
C GLY A 93 9.05 4.75 -9.51
N THR A 94 9.01 3.55 -10.12
CA THR A 94 8.45 3.37 -11.47
C THR A 94 6.99 3.79 -11.54
N ARG A 95 6.19 3.51 -10.50
CA ARG A 95 4.79 3.99 -10.42
C ARG A 95 4.74 5.51 -10.35
N ALA A 96 5.53 6.12 -9.47
CA ALA A 96 5.56 7.57 -9.29
C ALA A 96 5.93 8.31 -10.59
N VAL A 97 6.99 7.85 -11.28
CA VAL A 97 7.40 8.41 -12.58
C VAL A 97 6.29 8.27 -13.61
N LEU A 98 5.67 7.09 -13.72
CA LEU A 98 4.55 6.89 -14.65
C LEU A 98 3.40 7.85 -14.37
N TYR A 99 3.03 8.09 -13.11
CA TYR A 99 1.96 9.02 -12.75
C TYR A 99 2.29 10.45 -13.17
N LEU A 100 3.51 10.92 -12.88
CA LEU A 100 3.98 12.25 -13.28
C LEU A 100 4.04 12.42 -14.80
N ASP A 101 4.54 11.43 -15.53
CA ASP A 101 4.60 11.43 -17.01
C ASP A 101 3.22 11.54 -17.65
N ARG A 102 2.16 11.12 -16.94
CA ARG A 102 0.77 11.28 -17.38
C ARG A 102 0.15 12.61 -16.96
N GLY A 103 0.86 13.43 -16.21
CA GLY A 103 0.37 14.73 -15.74
C GLY A 103 -0.41 14.65 -14.43
N PHE A 104 -0.15 13.64 -13.59
CA PHE A 104 -0.64 13.65 -12.21
C PHE A 104 -0.14 14.91 -11.48
N ASN A 105 -1.04 15.58 -10.76
CA ASN A 105 -0.74 16.76 -9.96
C ASN A 105 -0.26 16.35 -8.56
N PRO A 106 1.05 16.43 -8.24
CA PRO A 106 1.60 15.91 -6.99
C PRO A 106 1.11 16.69 -5.75
N ALA A 107 0.68 17.94 -5.92
CA ALA A 107 0.14 18.76 -4.84
C ALA A 107 -1.13 18.17 -4.20
N LEU A 108 -1.77 17.16 -4.82
CA LEU A 108 -2.89 16.44 -4.23
C LEU A 108 -2.48 15.44 -3.14
N THR A 109 -1.20 15.08 -3.07
CA THR A 109 -0.69 14.02 -2.19
C THR A 109 0.58 14.42 -1.42
N GLU A 110 1.22 15.55 -1.75
CA GLU A 110 2.41 16.07 -1.08
C GLU A 110 2.07 16.73 0.26
N PHE A 111 1.55 15.93 1.19
CA PHE A 111 1.26 16.33 2.57
C PHE A 111 1.88 15.33 3.55
N PRO A 112 2.08 15.72 4.84
CA PRO A 112 2.26 14.74 5.90
C PRO A 112 1.14 13.70 5.87
N VAL A 113 1.44 12.43 6.17
CA VAL A 113 0.49 11.31 6.01
C VAL A 113 -0.81 11.57 6.74
N GLU A 114 -0.73 12.05 7.98
CA GLU A 114 -1.90 12.32 8.81
C GLU A 114 -2.74 13.48 8.28
N ALA A 115 -2.10 14.47 7.63
CA ALA A 115 -2.81 15.58 6.98
C ALA A 115 -3.46 15.14 5.66
N PHE A 116 -2.83 14.23 4.91
CA PHE A 116 -3.42 13.63 3.72
C PHE A 116 -4.68 12.82 4.07
N ASP A 117 -4.62 12.00 5.12
CA ASP A 117 -5.74 11.18 5.58
C ASP A 117 -6.93 12.06 6.02
N GLU A 118 -6.70 13.07 6.86
CA GLU A 118 -7.74 14.05 7.26
C GLU A 118 -8.28 14.84 6.07
N GLY A 119 -7.43 15.13 5.08
CA GLY A 119 -7.82 15.78 3.83
C GLY A 119 -8.75 14.93 2.97
N LEU A 120 -8.46 13.63 2.87
CA LEU A 120 -9.26 12.67 2.13
C LEU A 120 -10.61 12.45 2.81
N GLU A 121 -10.63 12.37 4.14
CA GLU A 121 -11.86 12.35 4.95
C GLU A 121 -12.71 13.61 4.73
N ALA A 122 -12.12 14.79 4.88
CA ALA A 122 -12.82 16.07 4.70
C ALA A 122 -13.39 16.26 3.29
N SER A 123 -12.76 15.65 2.28
CA SER A 123 -13.24 15.66 0.89
C SER A 123 -14.42 14.71 0.62
N GLY A 124 -14.71 13.80 1.56
CA GLY A 124 -15.68 12.73 1.38
C GLY A 124 -15.19 11.58 0.48
N LEU A 125 -13.89 11.56 0.12
CA LEU A 125 -13.26 10.46 -0.62
C LEU A 125 -12.86 9.29 0.29
N GLN A 126 -12.74 9.53 1.60
CA GLN A 126 -12.51 8.53 2.64
C GLN A 126 -13.54 8.75 3.79
N ASP A 127 -13.95 7.69 4.47
CA ASP A 127 -14.82 7.73 5.65
C ASP A 127 -14.25 6.79 6.72
N ASP A 128 -14.42 7.11 8.00
CA ASP A 128 -13.91 6.40 9.19
C ASP A 128 -14.47 4.97 9.37
N ARG A 129 -15.30 4.52 8.44
CA ARG A 129 -15.90 3.19 8.44
C ARG A 129 -15.03 2.24 7.63
N PRO A 130 -14.64 1.06 8.17
CA PRO A 130 -14.27 -0.04 7.29
C PRO A 130 -15.54 -0.43 6.56
N LEU A 131 -15.69 0.05 5.32
CA LEU A 131 -16.35 -0.63 4.21
C LEU A 131 -16.19 0.30 3.00
N LEU A 132 -15.50 -0.22 1.98
CA LEU A 132 -15.51 0.21 0.58
C LEU A 132 -16.93 0.48 0.03
N VAL A 133 -17.99 0.17 0.77
CA VAL A 133 -19.43 0.32 0.49
C VAL A 133 -19.92 1.78 0.51
N ALA A 134 -19.32 2.67 1.29
CA ALA A 134 -19.84 4.05 1.42
C ALA A 134 -19.50 4.94 0.20
N ALA A 135 -18.45 4.63 -0.57
CA ALA A 135 -17.92 5.49 -1.63
C ALA A 135 -18.49 5.21 -3.04
N TYR A 136 -19.25 4.13 -3.25
CA TYR A 136 -19.76 3.72 -4.58
C TYR A 136 -21.25 4.01 -4.84
N GLY A 137 -21.96 4.65 -3.91
CA GLY A 137 -23.43 4.63 -3.88
C GLY A 137 -23.96 3.26 -3.40
N ASP A 138 -25.29 3.10 -3.32
CA ASP A 138 -25.94 1.83 -2.90
C ASP A 138 -25.21 0.65 -3.56
N PRO A 139 -24.79 -0.35 -2.77
CA PRO A 139 -23.54 -1.08 -2.94
C PRO A 139 -23.41 -1.63 -4.36
N VAL A 140 -22.16 -1.82 -4.84
CA VAL A 140 -21.89 -2.99 -5.70
C VAL A 140 -22.60 -4.13 -5.00
N PRO A 141 -23.73 -4.64 -5.54
CA PRO A 141 -24.66 -5.40 -4.74
C PRO A 141 -23.87 -6.50 -4.05
N LEU A 142 -24.14 -6.72 -2.77
CA LEU A 142 -23.63 -7.91 -2.10
C LEU A 142 -23.83 -9.05 -3.09
N SER A 143 -22.80 -9.88 -3.24
CA SER A 143 -23.02 -11.07 -4.04
C SER A 143 -24.26 -11.77 -3.51
N ASP A 144 -25.18 -12.11 -4.43
CA ASP A 144 -26.31 -12.97 -4.11
C ASP A 144 -25.84 -14.35 -3.62
N ASP A 145 -24.53 -14.64 -3.74
CA ASP A 145 -23.82 -15.76 -3.15
C ASP A 145 -23.22 -15.37 -1.77
N PRO A 146 -23.82 -15.83 -0.65
CA PRO A 146 -23.29 -15.58 0.70
C PRO A 146 -21.86 -16.11 0.92
N ASP A 147 -21.43 -17.12 0.15
CA ASP A 147 -20.08 -17.68 0.24
C ASP A 147 -19.05 -16.70 -0.34
N GLN A 148 -19.43 -15.92 -1.36
CA GLN A 148 -18.58 -14.90 -1.94
C GLN A 148 -18.38 -13.72 -0.99
N GLU A 149 -19.44 -13.23 -0.35
CA GLU A 149 -19.32 -12.16 0.68
C GLU A 149 -18.46 -12.62 1.86
N SER A 150 -18.67 -13.85 2.32
CA SER A 150 -17.84 -14.48 3.36
C SER A 150 -16.38 -14.58 2.94
N SER A 151 -16.12 -14.88 1.67
CA SER A 151 -14.76 -14.91 1.11
C SER A 151 -14.13 -13.52 1.04
N PHE A 152 -14.87 -12.45 0.75
CA PHE A 152 -14.33 -11.08 0.74
C PHE A 152 -13.90 -10.63 2.13
N ALA A 153 -14.74 -10.85 3.14
CA ALA A 153 -14.40 -10.55 4.52
C ALA A 153 -13.15 -11.34 4.98
N ARG A 154 -13.07 -12.63 4.62
CA ARG A 154 -11.90 -13.47 4.88
C ARG A 154 -10.64 -12.95 4.20
N ASN A 155 -10.75 -12.49 2.95
CA ASN A 155 -9.61 -11.98 2.19
C ASN A 155 -8.95 -10.78 2.89
N ASN A 156 -9.75 -9.79 3.31
CA ASN A 156 -9.24 -8.62 4.03
C ASN A 156 -8.53 -8.99 5.34
N LEU A 157 -9.14 -9.90 6.12
CA LEU A 157 -8.59 -10.36 7.39
C LEU A 157 -7.28 -11.14 7.21
N VAL A 158 -7.26 -12.08 6.26
CA VAL A 158 -6.07 -12.87 5.92
C VAL A 158 -4.96 -11.99 5.33
N HIS A 159 -5.31 -10.99 4.51
CA HIS A 159 -4.36 -10.04 3.96
C HIS A 159 -3.63 -9.25 5.05
N ASP A 160 -4.35 -8.69 6.04
CA ASP A 160 -3.73 -7.98 7.16
C ASP A 160 -2.76 -8.87 7.95
N TRP A 161 -3.18 -10.11 8.27
CA TRP A 161 -2.34 -11.07 8.99
C TRP A 161 -1.07 -11.42 8.21
N LEU A 162 -1.18 -11.73 6.93
CA LEU A 162 -0.04 -12.05 6.06
C LEU A 162 0.90 -10.86 5.91
N GLN A 163 0.38 -9.65 5.72
CA GLN A 163 1.19 -8.44 5.55
C GLN A 163 2.03 -8.16 6.81
N ARG A 164 1.42 -8.28 8.00
CA ARG A 164 2.12 -8.17 9.28
C ARG A 164 3.15 -9.28 9.45
N PHE A 165 2.78 -10.51 9.15
CA PHE A 165 3.67 -11.67 9.25
C PHE A 165 4.89 -11.53 8.35
N GLU A 166 4.72 -11.20 7.06
CA GLU A 166 5.82 -11.03 6.11
C GLU A 166 6.78 -9.92 6.55
N THR A 167 6.27 -8.84 7.14
CA THR A 167 7.11 -7.79 7.73
C THR A 167 7.90 -8.30 8.93
N GLN A 168 7.25 -9.05 9.83
CA GLN A 168 7.88 -9.59 11.04
C GLN A 168 8.91 -10.68 10.74
N ILE A 169 8.63 -11.61 9.83
CA ILE A 169 9.57 -12.69 9.50
C ILE A 169 10.82 -12.14 8.80
N ARG A 170 10.68 -11.12 7.92
CA ARG A 170 11.84 -10.44 7.33
C ARG A 170 12.70 -9.80 8.40
N LYS A 171 12.09 -9.04 9.32
CA LYS A 171 12.80 -8.44 10.45
C LYS A 171 13.50 -9.49 11.32
N PHE A 172 12.80 -10.55 11.69
CA PHE A 172 13.35 -11.63 12.51
C PHE A 172 14.55 -12.31 11.85
N ILE A 173 14.45 -12.66 10.56
CA ILE A 173 15.56 -13.27 9.82
C ILE A 173 16.74 -12.31 9.78
N ASP A 174 16.52 -11.04 9.45
CA ASP A 174 17.60 -10.06 9.33
C ASP A 174 18.31 -9.81 10.67
N ASP A 175 17.55 -9.60 11.74
CA ASP A 175 18.07 -9.39 13.09
C ASP A 175 18.88 -10.61 13.56
N ALA A 176 18.33 -11.82 13.42
CA ALA A 176 18.98 -13.06 13.87
C ALA A 176 20.25 -13.40 13.04
N MET A 177 20.21 -13.18 11.73
CA MET A 177 21.36 -13.40 10.85
C MET A 177 22.45 -12.35 11.10
N THR A 178 22.07 -11.08 11.26
CA THR A 178 23.00 -9.98 11.54
C THR A 178 23.71 -10.17 12.87
N ALA A 179 23.01 -10.68 13.90
CA ALA A 179 23.61 -10.94 15.21
C ALA A 179 24.77 -11.96 15.16
N ILE A 180 24.72 -12.93 14.24
CA ILE A 180 25.71 -14.01 14.14
C ILE A 180 26.74 -13.74 13.03
N TYR A 181 26.33 -13.14 11.92
CA TYR A 181 27.17 -13.01 10.71
C TYR A 181 27.48 -11.56 10.32
N GLY A 182 26.90 -10.55 10.99
CA GLY A 182 27.01 -9.14 10.64
C GLY A 182 26.09 -8.72 9.49
N GLY A 183 26.05 -7.42 9.20
CA GLY A 183 25.08 -6.82 8.25
C GLY A 183 25.26 -7.24 6.78
N ASP A 184 26.43 -7.75 6.39
CA ASP A 184 26.68 -8.26 5.02
C ASP A 184 26.37 -9.77 4.89
N TRP A 185 25.60 -10.34 5.83
CA TRP A 185 25.20 -11.74 5.77
C TRP A 185 24.52 -12.15 4.45
N PRO A 186 23.71 -11.33 3.76
CA PRO A 186 23.01 -11.78 2.56
C PRO A 186 23.99 -12.22 1.46
N ARG A 187 25.14 -11.57 1.36
CA ARG A 187 26.18 -11.87 0.36
C ARG A 187 26.81 -13.26 0.54
N HIS A 188 26.84 -13.76 1.77
CA HIS A 188 27.61 -14.96 2.13
C HIS A 188 26.75 -16.14 2.58
N LYS A 189 25.51 -15.88 3.02
CA LYS A 189 24.66 -16.86 3.71
C LYS A 189 23.34 -17.15 3.02
N LEU A 190 23.09 -16.54 1.86
CA LEU A 190 21.96 -16.91 1.00
C LEU A 190 22.31 -18.11 0.12
N PRO A 191 21.37 -19.05 -0.10
CA PRO A 191 21.49 -20.10 -1.12
C PRO A 191 21.95 -19.58 -2.48
N ASN A 192 22.58 -20.46 -3.28
CA ASN A 192 23.12 -20.10 -4.59
C ASN A 192 22.07 -19.44 -5.49
N GLY A 193 22.44 -18.33 -6.14
CA GLY A 193 21.57 -17.54 -7.02
C GLY A 193 20.58 -16.62 -6.31
N LEU A 194 20.32 -16.81 -5.01
CA LEU A 194 19.33 -16.03 -4.28
C LEU A 194 19.81 -14.59 -4.02
N TYR A 195 21.10 -14.41 -3.73
CA TYR A 195 21.71 -13.08 -3.60
C TYR A 195 21.56 -12.25 -4.87
N ASP A 196 21.91 -12.83 -6.04
CA ASP A 196 21.80 -12.13 -7.32
C ASP A 196 20.35 -11.81 -7.67
N LYS A 197 19.41 -12.71 -7.36
CA LYS A 197 17.97 -12.49 -7.53
C LYS A 197 17.48 -11.30 -6.68
N TRP A 198 17.86 -11.23 -5.41
CA TRP A 198 17.46 -10.12 -4.54
C TRP A 198 18.12 -8.80 -4.98
N LEU A 199 19.39 -8.86 -5.39
CA LEU A 199 20.14 -7.69 -5.88
C LEU A 199 19.57 -7.16 -7.20
N ASP A 200 19.14 -8.04 -8.12
CA ASP A 200 18.48 -7.62 -9.36
C ASP A 200 17.17 -6.87 -9.07
N LYS A 201 16.36 -7.36 -8.11
CA LYS A 201 15.17 -6.65 -7.66
C LYS A 201 15.48 -5.30 -7.00
N GLN A 202 16.52 -5.24 -6.15
CA GLN A 202 16.95 -3.98 -5.54
C GLN A 202 17.47 -2.98 -6.57
N ARG A 203 18.25 -3.42 -7.57
CA ARG A 203 18.74 -2.54 -8.65
C ARG A 203 17.60 -2.00 -9.50
N LYS A 204 16.52 -2.75 -9.62
CA LYS A 204 15.31 -2.33 -10.31
C LYS A 204 14.45 -1.41 -9.46
N ASP A 205 14.69 -1.28 -8.15
CA ASP A 205 13.94 -0.38 -7.29
C ASP A 205 14.43 1.08 -7.44
N THR A 206 13.51 1.96 -7.84
CA THR A 206 13.77 3.39 -8.05
C THR A 206 13.11 4.25 -6.98
N SER A 207 12.59 3.67 -5.90
CA SER A 207 11.93 4.38 -4.80
C SER A 207 12.84 5.33 -4.01
N GLY A 208 14.16 5.27 -4.23
CA GLY A 208 15.16 6.06 -3.50
C GLY A 208 15.36 5.63 -2.05
N HIS A 209 14.60 4.63 -1.58
CA HIS A 209 14.71 4.11 -0.22
C HIS A 209 15.80 3.04 -0.13
N ALA A 210 16.67 3.16 0.86
CA ALA A 210 17.74 2.20 1.13
C ALA A 210 17.23 1.03 1.99
N TRP A 211 16.33 0.20 1.46
CA TRP A 211 15.82 -0.98 2.17
C TRP A 211 16.91 -2.07 2.33
N PRO A 212 16.94 -2.79 3.47
CA PRO A 212 17.75 -3.99 3.61
C PRO A 212 17.42 -5.02 2.53
N LEU A 213 18.43 -5.77 2.06
CA LEU A 213 18.28 -6.65 0.89
C LEU A 213 17.16 -7.71 1.05
N ILE A 214 16.87 -8.13 2.28
CA ILE A 214 15.77 -9.06 2.58
C ILE A 214 14.38 -8.53 2.24
N HIS A 215 14.19 -7.21 2.08
CA HIS A 215 12.91 -6.64 1.62
C HIS A 215 12.55 -7.06 0.19
N TYR A 216 13.54 -7.51 -0.59
CA TYR A 216 13.35 -7.99 -1.96
C TYR A 216 13.15 -9.52 -2.04
N ALA A 217 13.09 -10.20 -0.90
CA ALA A 217 12.79 -11.61 -0.80
C ALA A 217 11.35 -11.93 -1.21
N ASP A 218 11.16 -13.03 -1.94
CA ASP A 218 9.83 -13.61 -2.11
C ASP A 218 9.44 -14.44 -0.89
N PHE A 219 8.13 -14.67 -0.72
CA PHE A 219 7.61 -15.48 0.38
C PHE A 219 8.29 -16.85 0.51
N THR A 220 8.58 -17.50 -0.61
CA THR A 220 9.23 -18.82 -0.65
C THR A 220 10.69 -18.77 -0.22
N ASP A 221 11.33 -17.61 -0.30
CA ASP A 221 12.75 -17.47 -0.01
C ASP A 221 13.02 -17.59 1.50
N TYR A 222 12.05 -17.27 2.37
CA TYR A 222 12.19 -17.39 3.83
C TYR A 222 12.52 -18.81 4.27
N GLU A 223 11.84 -19.81 3.69
CA GLU A 223 12.08 -21.23 3.98
C GLU A 223 13.50 -21.62 3.56
N LEU A 224 13.94 -21.19 2.38
CA LEU A 224 15.27 -21.48 1.86
C LEU A 224 16.37 -20.90 2.75
N VAL A 225 16.18 -19.70 3.30
CA VAL A 225 17.14 -19.06 4.20
C VAL A 225 17.19 -19.75 5.56
N ILE A 226 16.02 -19.98 6.18
CA ILE A 226 15.92 -20.56 7.52
C ILE A 226 16.40 -22.02 7.54
N CYS A 227 16.00 -22.81 6.55
CA CYS A 227 16.26 -24.24 6.52
C CYS A 227 17.65 -24.60 5.94
N ARG A 228 18.43 -23.62 5.46
CA ARG A 228 19.79 -23.85 4.98
C ARG A 228 20.65 -24.39 6.14
N GLU A 229 21.44 -25.43 5.88
CA GLU A 229 22.10 -26.24 6.93
C GLU A 229 23.01 -25.43 7.88
N ASP A 230 23.85 -24.55 7.36
CA ASP A 230 24.75 -23.69 8.14
C ASP A 230 23.99 -22.60 8.91
N ASN A 231 23.01 -21.95 8.28
CA ASN A 231 22.14 -20.97 8.94
C ASN A 231 21.32 -21.63 10.05
N TRP A 232 20.78 -22.81 9.81
CA TRP A 232 20.03 -23.57 10.81
C TRP A 232 20.89 -23.86 12.04
N ARG A 233 22.09 -24.42 11.83
CA ARG A 233 22.99 -24.80 12.92
C ARG A 233 23.49 -23.61 13.72
N ALA A 234 23.77 -22.48 13.08
CA ALA A 234 24.37 -21.32 13.73
C ALA A 234 23.32 -20.36 14.32
N VAL A 235 22.17 -20.20 13.66
CA VAL A 235 21.18 -19.16 13.95
C VAL A 235 19.86 -19.78 14.42
N PHE A 236 19.21 -20.57 13.58
CA PHE A 236 17.78 -20.88 13.77
C PHE A 236 17.47 -22.02 14.73
N ARG A 237 18.43 -22.92 15.03
CA ARG A 237 18.22 -24.02 16.00
C ARG A 237 17.86 -23.56 17.41
N GLY A 238 18.20 -22.33 17.77
CA GLY A 238 17.86 -21.74 19.08
C GLY A 238 16.40 -21.31 19.16
N HIS A 239 15.77 -21.01 18.02
CA HIS A 239 14.39 -20.53 17.93
C HIS A 239 13.40 -21.66 17.61
N PHE A 240 13.83 -22.63 16.81
CA PHE A 240 12.99 -23.69 16.27
C PHE A 240 13.57 -25.06 16.55
N ALA A 241 12.70 -26.03 16.88
CA ALA A 241 13.13 -27.37 17.22
C ALA A 241 13.69 -28.15 16.02
N ARG A 242 13.07 -28.02 14.85
CA ARG A 242 13.42 -28.76 13.62
C ARG A 242 13.12 -27.93 12.37
N PRO A 243 13.93 -28.02 11.30
CA PRO A 243 13.71 -27.22 10.10
C PRO A 243 12.44 -27.66 9.36
N GLU A 244 12.08 -28.95 9.42
CA GLU A 244 10.85 -29.47 8.81
C GLU A 244 9.60 -28.78 9.36
N LEU A 245 9.59 -28.41 10.64
CA LEU A 245 8.43 -27.78 11.27
C LEU A 245 8.20 -26.35 10.80
N VAL A 246 9.28 -25.63 10.44
CA VAL A 246 9.19 -24.28 9.86
C VAL A 246 8.77 -24.37 8.39
N ARG A 247 9.39 -25.31 7.66
CA ARG A 247 9.03 -25.61 6.26
C ARG A 247 7.55 -25.94 6.13
N GLU A 248 7.02 -26.82 6.98
CA GLU A 248 5.62 -27.22 7.01
C GLU A 248 4.69 -26.00 7.18
N SER A 249 4.99 -25.11 8.13
CA SER A 249 4.22 -23.87 8.34
C SER A 249 4.24 -22.96 7.11
N LEU A 250 5.42 -22.69 6.55
CA LEU A 250 5.54 -21.80 5.38
C LEU A 250 4.89 -22.41 4.14
N GLN A 251 4.96 -23.73 3.96
CA GLN A 251 4.29 -24.42 2.86
C GLN A 251 2.76 -24.40 2.99
N ARG A 252 2.21 -24.50 4.20
CA ARG A 252 0.76 -24.33 4.44
C ARG A 252 0.28 -22.91 4.16
N LEU A 253 1.10 -21.91 4.48
CA LEU A 253 0.77 -20.51 4.26
C LEU A 253 0.88 -20.09 2.78
N TYR A 254 1.69 -20.77 1.97
CA TYR A 254 1.98 -20.34 0.61
C TYR A 254 0.75 -20.28 -0.32
N PRO A 255 -0.13 -21.31 -0.40
CA PRO A 255 -1.34 -21.26 -1.23
C PRO A 255 -2.25 -20.09 -0.84
N THR A 256 -2.50 -19.93 0.45
CA THR A 256 -3.31 -18.84 0.99
C THR A 256 -2.71 -17.48 0.63
N ARG A 257 -1.40 -17.30 0.84
CA ARG A 257 -0.70 -16.06 0.47
C ARG A 257 -0.85 -15.75 -1.02
N LEU A 258 -0.69 -16.74 -1.88
CA LEU A 258 -0.85 -16.57 -3.33
C LEU A 258 -2.30 -16.19 -3.68
N ALA A 259 -3.28 -16.86 -3.08
CA ALA A 259 -4.69 -16.57 -3.31
C ALA A 259 -5.07 -15.15 -2.88
N THR A 260 -4.64 -14.73 -1.68
CA THR A 260 -4.88 -13.40 -1.12
C THR A 260 -4.29 -12.29 -1.99
N MET A 261 -3.02 -12.40 -2.39
CA MET A 261 -2.34 -11.36 -3.20
C MET A 261 -2.90 -11.23 -4.63
N HIS A 262 -3.73 -12.17 -5.06
CA HIS A 262 -4.40 -12.15 -6.36
C HIS A 262 -5.93 -12.02 -6.24
N ALA A 263 -6.44 -11.60 -5.08
CA ALA A 263 -7.88 -11.43 -4.81
C ALA A 263 -8.73 -12.66 -5.19
N ARG A 264 -8.18 -13.86 -4.98
CA ARG A 264 -8.90 -15.13 -5.22
C ARG A 264 -9.79 -15.47 -4.03
N MET A 265 -10.77 -16.33 -4.28
CA MET A 265 -11.63 -16.89 -3.23
C MET A 265 -10.80 -17.62 -2.18
N LEU A 266 -11.14 -17.42 -0.91
CA LEU A 266 -10.49 -18.06 0.24
C LEU A 266 -11.44 -19.00 0.95
N MET A 267 -10.94 -20.19 1.25
CA MET A 267 -11.66 -21.23 1.97
C MET A 267 -11.49 -21.04 3.49
N PRO A 268 -12.40 -21.57 4.33
CA PRO A 268 -12.22 -21.54 5.79
C PRO A 268 -10.87 -22.14 6.26
N GLU A 269 -10.34 -23.12 5.54
CA GLU A 269 -9.04 -23.73 5.81
C GLU A 269 -7.88 -22.74 5.63
N ASP A 270 -7.98 -21.82 4.67
CA ASP A 270 -6.97 -20.78 4.45
C ASP A 270 -6.85 -19.87 5.68
N GLU A 271 -7.99 -19.43 6.21
CA GLU A 271 -8.07 -18.62 7.42
C GLU A 271 -7.52 -19.38 8.63
N LEU A 272 -7.90 -20.65 8.78
CA LEU A 272 -7.38 -21.50 9.85
C LEU A 272 -5.85 -21.65 9.78
N PHE A 273 -5.29 -21.91 8.60
CA PHE A 273 -3.84 -22.03 8.42
C PHE A 273 -3.13 -20.71 8.74
N VAL A 274 -3.67 -19.58 8.30
CA VAL A 274 -3.13 -18.25 8.61
C VAL A 274 -3.06 -18.03 10.11
N PHE A 275 -4.17 -18.21 10.82
CA PHE A 275 -4.18 -17.99 12.27
C PHE A 275 -3.29 -18.97 13.03
N ALA A 276 -3.36 -20.26 12.69
CA ALA A 276 -2.60 -21.29 13.40
C ALA A 276 -1.08 -21.14 13.15
N GLU A 277 -0.66 -21.04 11.89
CA GLU A 277 0.75 -21.07 11.53
C GLU A 277 1.45 -19.74 11.82
N ILE A 278 0.82 -18.59 11.56
CA ILE A 278 1.41 -17.28 11.91
C ILE A 278 1.58 -17.17 13.42
N THR A 279 0.55 -17.53 14.20
CA THR A 279 0.65 -17.50 15.68
C THR A 279 1.79 -18.40 16.18
N ARG A 280 1.94 -19.58 15.60
CA ARG A 280 2.98 -20.55 15.98
C ARG A 280 4.38 -20.04 15.62
N LEU A 281 4.56 -19.45 14.45
CA LEU A 281 5.84 -18.90 13.99
C LEU A 281 6.24 -17.66 14.78
N VAL A 282 5.34 -16.67 14.92
CA VAL A 282 5.63 -15.40 15.61
C VAL A 282 5.99 -15.61 17.08
N LYS A 283 5.41 -16.61 17.76
CA LYS A 283 5.81 -16.98 19.13
C LYS A 283 7.29 -17.36 19.27
N ARG A 284 7.96 -17.69 18.17
CA ARG A 284 9.39 -18.05 18.12
C ARG A 284 10.31 -16.91 17.68
N PHE A 285 9.77 -15.77 17.23
CA PHE A 285 10.56 -14.61 16.75
C PHE A 285 11.22 -13.80 17.86
N LYS A 286 11.48 -14.40 19.02
CA LYS A 286 12.23 -13.76 20.10
C LYS A 286 13.72 -13.91 19.79
N VAL A 287 14.37 -12.80 19.47
CA VAL A 287 15.84 -12.67 19.40
C VAL A 287 16.37 -12.30 20.77
#